data_AF-U1QAM8-F1
#
_entry.id   AF-U1QAM8-F1
#
_cell.length_a   1.000
_cell.length_b   1.000
_cell.length_c   1.000
_cell.angle_alpha   90.00
_cell.angle_beta   90.00
_cell.angle_gamma   90.00
#
_symmetry.space_group_name_H-M   'P 1'
#
loop_
_entity.id
_entity.type
_entity.pdbx_description
1 polymer ?
#
loop_
_entity_poly.entity_id
_entity_poly.type
_entity_poly.pdbx_seq_one_letter_code
_entity_poly.pdbx_strand_id
1 'polypeptide(L)'
;MTRPSELAVTIVDGYVDEPAHFGVPPYISTYPRFTAGALVDAGVSKSNITYHTIDELRDDKQKWNAVADADLMIYVGGMTVPGSYVGGTPAEPDEVKELAWVAEGTSLMGGPVRFGVGDENAGATETERKDLDFDFVAKGDVEAAAYDLVDSGLEGFNNRMRDNDELSRWAPGGAFIVEQHPNHPDYLICEMETSRGCAYRCSFCTEPLY
;
A
#
# COMPACT_ATOMS: atom_id res chain seq x y z
N MET A 1 15.07 14.65 -16.10
CA MET A 1 13.85 14.09 -15.48
C MET A 1 13.38 12.94 -16.34
N THR A 2 13.32 11.75 -15.74
CA THR A 2 12.74 10.55 -16.36
C THR A 2 11.25 10.81 -16.61
N ARG A 3 10.73 10.41 -17.77
CA ARG A 3 9.30 10.61 -18.06
C ARG A 3 8.49 9.64 -17.21
N PRO A 4 7.29 10.01 -16.70
CA PRO A 4 6.46 9.09 -15.91
C PRO A 4 6.23 7.73 -16.60
N SER A 5 6.06 7.73 -17.92
CA SER A 5 5.86 6.52 -18.73
C SER A 5 7.05 5.54 -18.74
N GLU A 6 8.23 5.99 -18.32
CA GLU A 6 9.47 5.21 -18.28
C GLU A 6 9.82 4.73 -16.87
N LEU A 7 9.12 5.20 -15.83
CA LEU A 7 9.37 4.79 -14.46
C LEU A 7 9.04 3.31 -14.28
N ALA A 8 9.97 2.56 -13.69
CA ALA A 8 9.73 1.23 -13.12
C ALA A 8 9.22 1.41 -11.69
N VAL A 9 8.02 0.88 -11.41
CA VAL A 9 7.38 1.01 -10.09
C VAL A 9 7.06 -0.35 -9.54
N THR A 10 7.42 -0.60 -8.29
CA THR A 10 7.09 -1.85 -7.58
C THR A 10 6.20 -1.54 -6.38
N ILE A 11 5.00 -2.10 -6.37
CA ILE A 11 4.08 -2.06 -5.24
C ILE A 11 4.28 -3.34 -4.43
N VAL A 12 4.67 -3.20 -3.18
CA VAL A 12 4.77 -4.30 -2.22
C VAL A 12 3.58 -4.25 -1.28
N ASP A 13 2.72 -5.26 -1.37
CA ASP A 13 1.58 -5.46 -0.47
C ASP A 13 2.03 -6.23 0.78
N GLY A 14 2.26 -5.47 1.85
CA GLY A 14 2.57 -5.99 3.18
C GLY A 14 1.35 -6.54 3.94
N TYR A 15 0.19 -6.56 3.28
CA TYR A 15 -1.14 -6.78 3.83
C TYR A 15 -1.60 -5.65 4.76
N VAL A 16 -2.87 -5.28 4.59
CA VAL A 16 -3.53 -4.23 5.38
C VAL A 16 -4.63 -4.86 6.22
N ASP A 17 -4.38 -4.97 7.52
CA ASP A 17 -5.34 -5.47 8.49
C ASP A 17 -5.84 -4.33 9.39
N GLU A 18 -7.06 -3.90 9.09
CA GLU A 18 -7.78 -2.88 9.83
C GLU A 18 -9.28 -3.21 9.77
N PRO A 19 -10.15 -2.59 10.58
CA PRO A 19 -11.57 -2.95 10.61
C PRO A 19 -12.30 -2.93 9.25
N ALA A 20 -11.79 -2.18 8.27
CA ALA A 20 -12.33 -2.07 6.92
C ALA A 20 -11.71 -3.05 5.90
N HIS A 21 -10.61 -3.75 6.24
CA HIS A 21 -9.85 -4.61 5.35
C HIS A 21 -9.44 -5.91 6.07
N PHE A 22 -9.77 -7.07 5.48
CA PHE A 22 -9.57 -8.38 6.09
C PHE A 22 -8.11 -8.89 6.09
N GLY A 23 -7.16 -8.09 5.59
CA GLY A 23 -5.75 -8.40 5.68
C GLY A 23 -5.26 -9.35 4.59
N VAL A 24 -4.92 -10.56 5.00
CA VAL A 24 -4.08 -11.50 4.26
C VAL A 24 -4.85 -12.25 3.16
N PRO A 25 -4.17 -13.01 2.28
CA PRO A 25 -4.82 -13.89 1.32
C PRO A 25 -5.88 -14.79 1.99
N PRO A 26 -7.06 -14.96 1.38
CA PRO A 26 -7.35 -14.72 -0.03
C PRO A 26 -7.76 -13.29 -0.42
N TYR A 27 -7.63 -12.28 0.45
CA TYR A 27 -8.08 -10.92 0.15
C TYR A 27 -7.01 -10.07 -0.54
N ILE A 28 -7.44 -9.15 -1.40
CA ILE A 28 -6.64 -8.01 -1.86
C ILE A 28 -7.37 -6.71 -1.51
N SER A 29 -6.69 -5.89 -0.72
CA SER A 29 -7.24 -4.63 -0.22
C SER A 29 -7.41 -3.59 -1.33
N THR A 30 -8.08 -2.50 -1.00
CA THR A 30 -8.32 -1.43 -1.96
C THR A 30 -7.06 -0.62 -2.24
N TYR A 31 -6.19 -0.42 -1.24
CA TYR A 31 -5.01 0.45 -1.33
C TYR A 31 -4.04 0.10 -2.47
N PRO A 32 -3.56 -1.15 -2.66
CA PRO A 32 -2.65 -1.45 -3.76
C PRO A 32 -3.28 -1.20 -5.13
N ARG A 33 -4.57 -1.53 -5.27
CA ARG A 33 -5.32 -1.34 -6.53
C ARG A 33 -5.52 0.14 -6.83
N PHE A 34 -5.90 0.94 -5.84
CA PHE A 34 -6.09 2.36 -6.06
C PHE A 34 -4.75 3.07 -6.28
N THR A 35 -3.69 2.61 -5.61
CA THR A 35 -2.31 3.08 -5.84
C THR A 35 -1.87 2.82 -7.28
N ALA A 36 -2.09 1.61 -7.79
CA ALA A 36 -1.79 1.30 -9.18
C ALA A 36 -2.59 2.16 -10.16
N GLY A 37 -3.86 2.45 -9.85
CA GLY A 37 -4.69 3.34 -10.66
C GLY A 37 -4.20 4.78 -10.65
N ALA A 38 -3.77 5.28 -9.50
CA ALA A 38 -3.18 6.60 -9.33
C ALA A 38 -1.88 6.75 -10.13
N LEU A 39 -1.00 5.74 -10.09
CA LEU A 39 0.23 5.71 -10.88
C LEU A 39 -0.06 5.77 -12.39
N VAL A 40 -1.07 5.03 -12.86
CA VAL A 40 -1.50 5.07 -14.26
C VAL A 40 -2.06 6.44 -14.63
N ASP A 41 -2.86 7.06 -13.77
CA ASP A 41 -3.42 8.41 -13.98
C ASP A 41 -2.30 9.47 -14.03
N ALA A 42 -1.24 9.30 -13.23
CA ALA A 42 -0.03 10.13 -13.24
C ALA A 42 0.91 9.86 -14.44
N GLY A 43 0.57 8.88 -15.31
CA GLY A 43 1.26 8.62 -16.57
C GLY A 43 2.27 7.48 -16.55
N VAL A 44 2.35 6.68 -15.48
CA VAL A 44 3.16 5.45 -15.44
C VAL A 44 2.54 4.38 -16.36
N SER A 45 3.37 3.73 -17.17
CA SER A 45 2.88 2.63 -18.02
C SER A 45 2.48 1.43 -17.15
N LYS A 46 1.31 0.83 -17.42
CA LYS A 46 0.85 -0.39 -16.74
C LYS A 46 1.88 -1.52 -16.77
N SER A 47 2.62 -1.64 -17.88
CA SER A 47 3.66 -2.65 -18.06
C SER A 47 4.86 -2.48 -17.13
N ASN A 48 5.02 -1.31 -16.53
CA ASN A 48 6.14 -0.99 -15.66
C ASN A 48 5.73 -1.00 -14.18
N ILE A 49 4.47 -1.34 -13.88
CA ILE A 49 3.98 -1.46 -12.51
C ILE A 49 3.96 -2.95 -12.15
N THR A 50 4.89 -3.32 -11.29
CA THR A 50 5.01 -4.67 -10.72
C THR A 50 4.33 -4.70 -9.36
N TYR A 51 3.59 -5.76 -9.07
CA TYR A 51 2.96 -6.01 -7.78
C TYR A 51 3.53 -7.30 -7.18
N HIS A 52 3.90 -7.23 -5.90
CA HIS A 52 4.28 -8.39 -5.11
C HIS A 52 3.60 -8.35 -3.74
N THR A 53 3.12 -9.50 -3.28
CA THR A 53 2.81 -9.65 -1.85
C THR A 53 4.10 -9.86 -1.05
N ILE A 54 4.06 -9.56 0.24
CA ILE A 54 5.19 -9.85 1.13
C ILE A 54 5.53 -11.35 1.16
N ASP A 55 4.53 -12.24 1.08
CA ASP A 55 4.76 -13.68 1.04
C ASP A 55 5.51 -14.10 -0.23
N GLU A 56 5.24 -13.48 -1.38
CA GLU A 56 6.00 -13.74 -2.60
C GLU A 56 7.48 -13.38 -2.44
N LEU A 57 7.79 -12.29 -1.74
CA LEU A 57 9.16 -11.86 -1.47
C LEU A 57 9.86 -12.79 -0.47
N ARG A 58 9.12 -13.36 0.49
CA ARG A 58 9.64 -14.39 1.41
C ARG A 58 9.97 -15.69 0.67
N ASP A 59 9.08 -16.11 -0.22
CA ASP A 59 9.18 -17.38 -0.93
C ASP A 59 10.23 -17.34 -2.05
N ASP A 60 10.40 -16.19 -2.71
CA ASP A 60 11.34 -16.04 -3.83
C ASP A 60 12.21 -14.79 -3.70
N LYS A 61 13.46 -15.02 -3.29
CA LYS A 61 14.48 -13.96 -3.18
C LYS A 61 14.76 -13.24 -4.50
N GLN A 62 14.49 -13.83 -5.66
CA GLN A 62 14.73 -13.17 -6.94
C GLN A 62 13.75 -12.00 -7.17
N LYS A 63 12.56 -12.05 -6.56
CA LYS A 63 11.57 -10.96 -6.66
C LYS A 63 12.01 -9.68 -5.96
N TRP A 64 12.98 -9.77 -5.04
CA TRP A 64 13.62 -8.59 -4.45
C TRP A 64 14.39 -7.75 -5.47
N ASN A 65 14.77 -8.31 -6.62
CA ASN A 65 15.39 -7.49 -7.69
C ASN A 65 14.39 -6.44 -8.19
N ALA A 66 13.09 -6.75 -8.29
CA ALA A 66 12.08 -5.77 -8.67
C ALA A 66 11.91 -4.67 -7.60
N VAL A 67 12.20 -4.96 -6.34
CA VAL A 67 12.23 -3.97 -5.24
C VAL A 67 13.49 -3.10 -5.37
N ALA A 68 14.65 -3.73 -5.53
CA ALA A 68 15.94 -3.05 -5.60
C ALA A 68 16.04 -2.12 -6.82
N ASP A 69 15.68 -2.63 -8.00
CA ASP A 69 15.90 -1.98 -9.28
C ASP A 69 14.79 -0.97 -9.66
N ALA A 70 13.73 -0.82 -8.86
CA ALA A 70 12.63 0.10 -9.15
C ALA A 70 13.06 1.56 -8.97
N ASP A 71 12.62 2.43 -9.88
CA ASP A 71 12.76 3.89 -9.71
C ASP A 71 11.92 4.39 -8.53
N LEU A 72 10.77 3.73 -8.29
CA LEU A 72 9.88 3.98 -7.17
C LEU A 72 9.39 2.65 -6.57
N MET A 73 9.72 2.39 -5.31
CA MET A 73 9.12 1.31 -4.52
C MET A 73 8.04 1.88 -3.59
N ILE A 74 6.86 1.27 -3.61
CA ILE A 74 5.74 1.65 -2.76
C ILE A 74 5.35 0.47 -1.87
N TYR A 75 5.59 0.61 -0.57
CA TYR A 75 5.11 -0.34 0.43
C TYR A 75 3.73 0.09 0.92
N VAL A 76 2.77 -0.82 0.78
CA VAL A 76 1.39 -0.66 1.26
C VAL A 76 1.13 -1.73 2.31
N GLY A 77 0.94 -1.34 3.55
CA GLY A 77 0.68 -2.33 4.60
C GLY A 77 0.38 -1.71 5.95
N GLY A 78 0.13 -2.58 6.92
CA GLY A 78 -0.08 -2.17 8.29
C GLY A 78 -1.13 -2.99 9.00
N MET A 79 -0.95 -3.10 10.31
CA MET A 79 -1.90 -3.77 11.19
C MET A 79 -2.30 -2.82 12.30
N THR A 80 -3.61 -2.73 12.55
CA THR A 80 -4.20 -1.98 13.67
C THR A 80 -4.95 -2.87 14.65
N VAL A 81 -5.09 -4.15 14.32
CA VAL A 81 -5.74 -5.15 15.15
C VAL A 81 -4.80 -6.34 15.36
N PRO A 82 -4.66 -6.88 16.58
CA PRO A 82 -4.00 -8.16 16.80
C PRO A 82 -4.83 -9.30 16.18
N GLY A 83 -4.17 -10.16 15.39
CA GLY A 83 -4.83 -11.23 14.66
C GLY A 83 -4.00 -12.51 14.59
N SER A 84 -4.68 -13.63 14.32
CA SER A 84 -4.07 -14.87 13.85
C SER A 84 -4.49 -15.08 12.41
N TYR A 85 -3.52 -15.16 11.51
CA TYR A 85 -3.76 -15.15 10.07
C TYR A 85 -3.72 -16.57 9.49
N VAL A 86 -4.64 -16.83 8.56
CA VAL A 86 -4.72 -18.09 7.82
C VAL A 86 -4.63 -17.73 6.34
N GLY A 87 -3.56 -18.15 5.66
CA GLY A 87 -3.37 -17.94 4.21
C GLY A 87 -2.16 -17.07 3.85
N GLY A 88 -1.69 -16.25 4.78
CA GLY A 88 -0.48 -15.43 4.67
C GLY A 88 -0.17 -14.76 6.01
N THR A 89 0.93 -14.03 6.10
CA THR A 89 1.28 -13.26 7.31
C THR A 89 1.59 -11.82 6.93
N PRO A 90 1.05 -10.79 7.60
CA PRO A 90 1.45 -9.41 7.35
C PRO A 90 2.96 -9.22 7.49
N ALA A 91 3.50 -8.19 6.83
CA ALA A 91 4.94 -7.94 6.85
C ALA A 91 5.44 -7.66 8.27
N GLU A 92 6.54 -8.30 8.64
CA GLU A 92 7.20 -8.07 9.91
C GLU A 92 7.95 -6.73 9.88
N PRO A 93 8.14 -6.05 11.03
CA PRO A 93 8.81 -4.75 11.06
C PRO A 93 10.22 -4.75 10.46
N ASP A 94 10.96 -5.85 10.61
CA ASP A 94 12.31 -5.98 10.07
C ASP A 94 12.31 -6.18 8.55
N GLU A 95 11.31 -6.87 8.00
CA GLU A 95 11.14 -7.00 6.54
C GLU A 95 10.77 -5.65 5.91
N VAL A 96 9.92 -4.87 6.59
CA VAL A 96 9.55 -3.51 6.15
C VAL A 96 10.78 -2.60 6.11
N LYS A 97 11.70 -2.72 7.08
CA LYS A 97 12.98 -1.98 7.05
C LYS A 97 13.91 -2.49 5.95
N GLU A 98 13.97 -3.81 5.76
CA GLU A 98 14.78 -4.42 4.70
C GLU A 98 14.34 -3.94 3.32
N LEU A 99 13.02 -3.82 3.06
CA LEU A 99 12.48 -3.23 1.83
C LEU A 99 13.01 -1.81 1.58
N ALA A 100 13.00 -0.96 2.61
CA ALA A 100 13.52 0.41 2.49
C ALA A 100 15.03 0.45 2.21
N TRP A 101 15.80 -0.46 2.82
CA TRP A 101 17.24 -0.53 2.63
C TRP A 101 17.66 -1.11 1.27
N VAL A 102 16.86 -2.04 0.74
CA VAL A 102 17.14 -2.71 -0.55
C VAL A 102 16.74 -1.83 -1.74
N ALA A 103 15.71 -1.00 -1.61
CA ALA A 103 15.29 -0.09 -2.68
C ALA A 103 16.42 0.90 -3.04
N GLU A 104 16.93 0.82 -4.28
CA GLU A 104 17.95 1.76 -4.76
C GLU A 104 17.34 3.08 -5.25
N GLY A 105 16.08 3.04 -5.70
CA GLY A 105 15.28 4.20 -6.09
C GLY A 105 14.56 4.86 -4.93
N THR A 106 13.55 5.67 -5.26
CA THR A 106 12.73 6.36 -4.25
C THR A 106 11.81 5.37 -3.54
N SER A 107 11.67 5.49 -2.22
CA SER A 107 10.80 4.64 -1.41
C SER A 107 9.64 5.42 -0.80
N LEU A 108 8.42 4.92 -0.97
CA LEU A 108 7.18 5.46 -0.39
C LEU A 108 6.52 4.40 0.49
N MET A 109 6.16 4.78 1.71
CA MET A 109 5.34 3.98 2.60
C MET A 109 3.94 4.57 2.78
N GLY A 110 2.92 3.72 2.80
CA GLY A 110 1.57 4.09 3.22
C GLY A 110 0.75 2.93 3.79
N GLY A 111 -0.51 3.21 4.12
CA GLY A 111 -1.39 2.30 4.85
C GLY A 111 -1.30 2.44 6.38
N PRO A 112 -2.00 1.59 7.15
CA PRO A 112 -2.12 1.74 8.60
C PRO A 112 -0.85 1.43 9.40
N VAL A 113 0.27 1.09 8.75
CA VAL A 113 1.55 0.70 9.37
C VAL A 113 2.08 1.72 10.38
N ARG A 114 1.59 2.96 10.29
CA ARG A 114 2.01 4.10 11.09
C ARG A 114 1.48 4.10 12.53
N PHE A 115 0.36 3.42 12.80
CA PHE A 115 -0.34 3.51 14.08
C PHE A 115 0.14 2.52 15.14
N GLY A 116 0.90 1.50 14.71
CA GLY A 116 1.31 0.38 15.55
C GLY A 116 0.13 -0.49 15.98
N VAL A 117 0.43 -1.70 16.43
CA VAL A 117 -0.57 -2.58 17.05
C VAL A 117 -0.61 -2.24 18.54
N GLY A 118 -1.75 -1.79 19.06
CA GLY A 118 -1.95 -1.66 20.51
C GLY A 118 -2.16 -3.04 21.15
N ASP A 119 -1.77 -3.20 22.43
CA ASP A 119 -1.99 -4.44 23.20
C ASP A 119 -3.48 -4.78 23.37
N GLU A 120 -4.38 -3.82 23.14
CA GLU A 120 -5.84 -3.98 23.17
C GLU A 120 -6.46 -3.50 21.85
N ASN A 121 -7.61 -4.08 21.47
CA ASN A 121 -8.49 -3.61 20.38
C ASN A 121 -9.18 -2.27 20.70
N ALA A 122 -8.45 -1.34 21.32
CA ALA A 122 -8.84 0.04 21.47
C ALA A 122 -8.34 0.77 20.22
N GLY A 123 -9.23 0.96 19.24
CA GLY A 123 -8.97 1.88 18.16
C GLY A 123 -8.53 3.21 18.78
N ALA A 124 -7.46 3.79 18.26
CA ALA A 124 -6.80 5.00 18.75
C ALA A 124 -5.82 4.86 19.94
N THR A 125 -4.82 3.99 19.80
CA THR A 125 -3.52 4.24 20.46
C THR A 125 -2.55 4.80 19.42
N GLU A 126 -2.24 6.11 19.48
CA GLU A 126 -1.24 6.75 18.63
C GLU A 126 0.15 6.24 19.00
N THR A 127 0.55 5.11 18.41
CA THR A 127 1.92 4.61 18.51
C THR A 127 2.65 5.00 17.23
N GLU A 128 2.99 6.28 17.06
CA GLU A 128 3.77 6.70 15.89
C GLU A 128 5.09 5.90 15.84
N ARG A 129 5.26 5.08 14.80
CA ARG A 129 6.58 4.52 14.47
C ARG A 129 7.47 5.65 13.96
N LYS A 130 8.50 5.99 14.74
CA LYS A 130 9.42 7.11 14.45
C LYS A 130 10.60 6.76 13.55
N ASP A 131 10.87 5.47 13.35
CA ASP A 131 12.03 4.98 12.60
C ASP A 131 11.57 4.11 11.42
N LEU A 132 11.01 4.75 10.40
CA LEU A 132 10.66 4.12 9.13
C LEU A 132 11.66 4.65 8.11
N ASP A 133 12.62 3.83 7.70
CA ASP A 133 13.78 4.21 6.86
C ASP A 133 13.42 4.56 5.39
N PHE A 134 12.16 4.94 5.13
CA PHE A 134 11.65 5.30 3.80
C PHE A 134 11.90 6.78 3.50
N ASP A 135 12.14 7.11 2.23
CA ASP A 135 12.32 8.50 1.77
C ASP A 135 11.06 9.33 2.02
N PHE A 136 9.90 8.71 1.77
CA PHE A 136 8.61 9.33 2.02
C PHE A 136 7.65 8.42 2.77
N VAL A 137 6.85 9.04 3.64
CA VAL A 137 5.77 8.37 4.37
C VAL A 137 4.48 9.16 4.16
N ALA A 138 3.51 8.55 3.49
CA ALA A 138 2.18 9.11 3.31
C ALA A 138 1.45 9.16 4.65
N LYS A 139 1.06 10.37 5.07
CA LYS A 139 0.25 10.60 6.29
C LYS A 139 -1.23 10.72 6.00
N GLY A 140 -1.63 10.70 4.74
CA GLY A 140 -3.02 10.57 4.30
C GLY A 140 -3.13 9.35 3.39
N ASP A 141 -3.80 9.52 2.26
CA ASP A 141 -4.06 8.48 1.29
C ASP A 141 -2.80 8.11 0.48
N VAL A 142 -2.43 6.83 0.48
CA VAL A 142 -1.21 6.34 -0.18
C VAL A 142 -1.29 6.49 -1.70
N GLU A 143 -2.44 6.24 -2.31
CA GLU A 143 -2.68 6.45 -3.73
C GLU A 143 -2.62 7.94 -4.12
N ALA A 144 -3.08 8.86 -3.26
CA ALA A 144 -2.93 10.29 -3.50
C ALA A 144 -1.45 10.72 -3.42
N ALA A 145 -0.72 10.20 -2.42
CA ALA A 145 0.71 10.42 -2.31
C ALA A 145 1.49 9.86 -3.52
N ALA A 146 1.11 8.67 -4.00
CA ALA A 146 1.74 8.06 -5.18
C ALA A 146 1.51 8.88 -6.45
N TYR A 147 0.28 9.37 -6.67
CA TYR A 147 -0.03 10.27 -7.78
C TYR A 147 0.83 11.54 -7.71
N ASP A 148 0.77 12.26 -6.58
CA ASP A 148 1.43 13.55 -6.41
C ASP A 148 2.97 13.42 -6.47
N LEU A 149 3.51 12.31 -5.97
CA LEU A 149 4.94 12.03 -6.01
C LEU A 149 5.42 11.78 -7.45
N VAL A 150 4.65 11.06 -8.27
CA VAL A 150 4.99 10.89 -9.70
C VAL A 150 4.82 12.21 -10.47
N ASP A 151 3.73 12.94 -10.23
CA ASP A 151 3.45 14.23 -10.89
C ASP A 151 4.54 15.28 -10.59
N SER A 152 5.11 15.27 -9.38
CA SER A 152 6.21 16.13 -8.99
C SER A 152 7.59 15.66 -9.49
N GLY A 153 7.68 14.52 -10.16
CA GLY A 153 8.95 13.95 -10.61
C GLY A 153 9.78 13.33 -9.47
N LEU A 154 9.11 12.72 -8.50
CA LEU A 154 9.66 12.11 -7.29
C LEU A 154 10.29 13.10 -6.30
N GLU A 155 9.87 14.37 -6.34
CA GLU A 155 10.42 15.44 -5.48
C GLU A 155 9.63 15.62 -4.17
N GLY A 156 8.37 15.17 -4.13
CA GLY A 156 7.56 15.12 -2.91
C GLY A 156 6.06 15.25 -3.15
N PHE A 157 5.30 15.29 -2.07
CA PHE A 157 3.84 15.45 -2.09
C PHE A 157 3.34 16.16 -0.82
N ASN A 158 2.07 16.55 -0.83
CA ASN A 158 1.37 17.01 0.37
C ASN A 158 0.50 15.88 0.92
N ASN A 159 0.46 15.76 2.26
CA ASN A 159 -0.43 14.80 2.90
C ASN A 159 -1.88 15.25 2.69
N ARG A 160 -2.59 14.54 1.82
CA ARG A 160 -3.99 14.79 1.50
C ARG A 160 -4.77 13.50 1.42
N MET A 161 -6.08 13.65 1.49
CA MET A 161 -7.03 12.60 1.16
C MET A 161 -7.43 12.77 -0.31
N ARG A 162 -7.65 11.65 -0.99
CA ARG A 162 -8.23 11.60 -2.34
C ARG A 162 -9.70 12.04 -2.29
N ASP A 163 -10.18 12.55 -3.41
CA ASP A 163 -11.61 12.77 -3.62
C ASP A 163 -12.30 11.61 -4.37
N ASN A 164 -13.62 11.71 -4.51
CA ASN A 164 -14.41 10.68 -5.19
C ASN A 164 -14.17 10.65 -6.71
N ASP A 165 -13.76 11.77 -7.31
CA ASP A 165 -13.49 11.84 -8.75
C ASP A 165 -12.17 11.13 -9.07
N GLU A 166 -11.16 11.33 -8.24
CA GLU A 166 -9.90 10.57 -8.23
C GLU A 166 -10.17 9.08 -8.04
N LEU A 167 -10.91 8.72 -6.99
CA LEU A 167 -11.27 7.33 -6.71
C LEU A 167 -12.00 6.66 -7.90
N SER A 168 -12.91 7.39 -8.55
CA SER A 168 -13.65 6.90 -9.73
C SER A 168 -12.74 6.59 -10.93
N ARG A 169 -11.59 7.26 -11.05
CA ARG A 169 -10.59 6.97 -12.07
C ARG A 169 -9.65 5.85 -11.64
N TRP A 170 -9.16 5.91 -10.40
CA TRP A 170 -8.09 5.04 -9.92
C TRP A 170 -8.58 3.61 -9.65
N ALA A 171 -9.79 3.43 -9.12
CA ALA A 171 -10.35 2.12 -8.84
C ALA A 171 -10.39 1.20 -10.09
N PRO A 172 -10.98 1.60 -11.23
CA PRO A 172 -10.90 0.80 -12.46
C PRO A 172 -9.50 0.86 -13.10
N GLY A 173 -8.76 1.97 -12.96
CA GLY A 173 -7.45 2.16 -13.56
C GLY A 173 -6.40 1.15 -13.10
N GLY A 174 -6.44 0.76 -11.82
CA GLY A 174 -5.51 -0.17 -11.21
C GLY A 174 -5.99 -1.63 -11.13
N ALA A 175 -7.19 -1.95 -11.62
CA ALA A 175 -7.74 -3.31 -11.54
C ALA A 175 -6.84 -4.39 -12.18
N PHE A 176 -5.95 -4.01 -13.10
CA PHE A 176 -5.02 -4.94 -13.77
C PHE A 176 -4.02 -5.61 -12.81
N ILE A 177 -3.68 -5.00 -11.67
CA ILE A 177 -2.73 -5.62 -10.73
C ILE A 177 -3.28 -6.89 -10.08
N VAL A 178 -4.61 -7.07 -10.10
CA VAL A 178 -5.27 -8.28 -9.59
C VAL A 178 -4.74 -9.52 -10.32
N GLU A 179 -4.39 -9.39 -11.61
CA GLU A 179 -3.84 -10.48 -12.42
C GLU A 179 -2.40 -10.88 -11.99
N GLN A 180 -1.71 -10.02 -11.23
CA GLN A 180 -0.36 -10.27 -10.73
C GLN A 180 -0.36 -10.97 -9.36
N HIS A 181 -1.50 -10.98 -8.66
CA HIS A 181 -1.58 -11.56 -7.32
C HIS A 181 -1.52 -13.12 -7.37
N PRO A 182 -0.79 -13.80 -6.47
CA PRO A 182 -0.59 -15.26 -6.51
C PRO A 182 -1.86 -16.11 -6.56
N ASN A 183 -2.91 -15.66 -5.88
CA ASN A 183 -4.20 -16.36 -5.82
C ASN A 183 -5.14 -16.09 -7.01
N HIS A 184 -4.74 -15.23 -7.95
CA HIS A 184 -5.47 -15.02 -9.19
C HIS A 184 -5.20 -16.17 -10.18
N PRO A 185 -6.20 -16.66 -10.95
CA PRO A 185 -7.61 -16.23 -11.00
C PRO A 185 -8.54 -16.97 -10.03
N ASP A 186 -8.03 -17.94 -9.27
CA ASP A 186 -8.86 -18.99 -8.67
C ASP A 186 -9.62 -18.54 -7.42
N TYR A 187 -8.92 -18.10 -6.38
CA TYR A 187 -9.51 -17.87 -5.05
C TYR A 187 -9.23 -16.48 -4.48
N LEU A 188 -8.86 -15.52 -5.32
CA LEU A 188 -8.67 -14.13 -4.91
C LEU A 188 -10.00 -13.40 -4.71
N ILE A 189 -10.17 -12.76 -3.55
CA ILE A 189 -11.32 -11.95 -3.19
C ILE A 189 -10.90 -10.48 -3.18
N CYS A 190 -11.47 -9.70 -4.10
CA CYS A 190 -11.24 -8.26 -4.16
C CYS A 190 -12.16 -7.54 -3.18
N GLU A 191 -11.57 -6.78 -2.25
CA GLU A 191 -12.34 -5.94 -1.34
C GLU A 191 -12.94 -4.73 -2.09
N MET A 192 -13.97 -4.10 -1.57
CA MET A 192 -14.60 -2.95 -2.22
C MET A 192 -14.91 -1.87 -1.20
N GLU A 193 -14.45 -0.65 -1.47
CA GLU A 193 -14.84 0.53 -0.71
C GLU A 193 -16.14 1.10 -1.29
N THR A 194 -17.19 1.16 -0.46
CA THR A 194 -18.48 1.77 -0.85
C THR A 194 -18.62 3.22 -0.38
N SER A 195 -17.90 3.58 0.67
CA SER A 195 -17.95 4.89 1.30
C SER A 195 -16.80 5.05 2.27
N ARG A 196 -16.30 6.28 2.41
CA ARG A 196 -15.43 6.71 3.51
C ARG A 196 -16.25 7.55 4.50
N GLY A 197 -15.93 7.45 5.79
CA GLY A 197 -16.68 8.15 6.81
C GLY A 197 -17.88 7.34 7.30
N CYS A 198 -18.06 7.31 8.62
CA CYS A 198 -19.25 6.77 9.26
C CYS A 198 -19.84 7.80 10.24
N ALA A 199 -21.17 7.89 10.31
CA ALA A 199 -21.85 8.74 11.29
C ALA A 199 -21.65 8.26 12.74
N TYR A 200 -21.14 7.04 12.93
CA TYR A 200 -20.92 6.40 14.21
C TYR A 200 -19.44 6.42 14.58
N ARG A 201 -19.15 6.56 15.89
CA ARG A 201 -17.80 6.41 16.45
C ARG A 201 -17.68 5.05 17.11
N CYS A 202 -17.26 4.05 16.34
CA CYS A 202 -16.96 2.73 16.88
C CYS A 202 -15.64 2.76 17.64
N SER A 203 -15.56 2.04 18.76
CA SER A 203 -14.37 1.99 19.63
C SER A 203 -13.14 1.35 18.97
N PHE A 204 -13.34 0.63 17.86
CA PHE A 204 -12.28 -0.01 17.08
C PHE A 204 -11.94 0.77 15.80
N CYS A 205 -12.61 1.90 15.53
CA CYS A 205 -12.42 2.63 14.27
C CYS A 205 -11.01 3.23 14.18
N THR A 206 -10.34 2.99 13.06
CA THR A 206 -8.98 3.49 12.76
C THR A 206 -8.98 4.67 11.79
N GLU A 207 -10.11 4.92 11.12
CA GLU A 207 -10.24 6.02 10.15
C GLU A 207 -9.84 7.40 10.71
N PRO A 208 -10.15 7.79 11.97
CA PRO A 208 -9.71 9.07 12.52
C PRO A 208 -8.20 9.24 12.71
N LEU A 209 -7.43 8.17 12.49
CA LEU A 209 -5.98 8.20 12.61
C LEU A 209 -5.30 8.63 11.29
N TYR A 210 -6.01 8.53 10.16
CA TYR A 210 -5.56 8.98 8.84
C TYR A 210 -5.78 10.50 8.64
#